data_AF-A0A3I7WXT9-F1
#
_entry.id   AF-A0A3I7WXT9-F1
#
_cell.length_a   1.000
_cell.length_b   1.000
_cell.length_c   1.000
_cell.angle_alpha   90.00
_cell.angle_beta   90.00
_cell.angle_gamma   90.00
#
_symmetry.space_group_name_H-M   'P 1'
#
loop_
_entity.id
_entity.type
_entity.pdbx_description
1 polymer ?
#
loop_
_entity_poly.entity_id
_entity_poly.type
_entity_poly.pdbx_seq_one_letter_code
_entity_poly.pdbx_strand_id
1 'polypeptide(L)'
;MNNTAENNNLSTFPAVTQQAMETLNTARSAWLEARRRQKAAADNIATIRQRRAEMEATTNALNDEWRTLFRESQGVISKEMKKLRTEIALGRETLEDFDELLAAQESENALLPQETAELAGKYIHAHEALVGIRAKQIWEDFMQSHGKALIQTLSLLKSTMGREASAVVGVVHSVNDPDTLLKDFIHKHITKPALANTAMPEQDPVFKLAGVAPDYSACIDLSKTPSPAALHKMKIRHEREKQQKRNRDMESI
;
A
#
# COMPACT_ATOMS: atom_id res chain seq x y z
N MET A 1 20.95 3.91 20.72
CA MET A 1 21.40 5.25 20.31
C MET A 1 20.18 6.16 20.30
N ASN A 2 20.32 7.33 20.92
CA ASN A 2 19.24 8.19 21.42
C ASN A 2 18.22 8.61 20.34
N ASN A 3 16.96 8.19 20.52
CA ASN A 3 15.81 8.84 19.91
C ASN A 3 15.54 10.13 20.69
N THR A 4 16.08 11.24 20.22
CA THR A 4 15.62 12.56 20.62
C THR A 4 14.17 12.67 20.15
N ALA A 5 13.23 12.59 21.09
CA ALA A 5 11.85 12.94 20.84
C ALA A 5 11.80 14.44 20.50
N GLU A 6 11.87 14.78 19.21
CA GLU A 6 11.40 16.08 18.75
C GLU A 6 9.92 16.16 19.15
N ASN A 7 9.65 16.97 20.18
CA ASN A 7 8.30 17.33 20.63
C ASN A 7 7.58 18.08 19.50
N ASN A 8 7.10 17.35 18.50
CA ASN A 8 6.20 17.85 17.47
C ASN A 8 4.80 17.92 18.09
N ASN A 9 4.57 18.99 18.86
CA ASN A 9 3.27 19.29 19.43
C ASN A 9 2.26 19.53 18.29
N LEU A 10 1.52 18.47 17.93
CA LEU A 10 0.38 18.51 17.02
C LEU A 10 -0.61 19.64 17.40
N SER A 11 -0.66 19.98 18.70
CA SER A 11 -1.48 21.05 19.29
C SER A 11 -1.26 22.46 18.72
N THR A 12 -0.18 22.70 17.96
CA THR A 12 0.11 24.02 17.36
C THR A 12 -0.54 24.22 15.98
N PHE A 13 -1.00 23.15 15.31
CA PHE A 13 -1.67 23.29 14.01
C PHE A 13 -3.15 23.64 14.16
N PRO A 14 -3.79 24.20 13.12
CA PRO A 14 -5.23 24.33 13.07
C PRO A 14 -5.93 22.98 13.32
N ALA A 15 -7.07 22.99 14.00
CA ALA A 15 -7.81 21.78 14.37
C ALA A 15 -8.09 20.85 13.18
N VAL A 16 -8.40 21.41 12.01
CA VAL A 16 -8.64 20.65 10.77
C VAL A 16 -7.40 19.85 10.33
N THR A 17 -6.20 20.39 10.53
CA THR A 17 -4.92 19.72 10.22
C THR A 17 -4.60 18.64 11.23
N GLN A 18 -4.91 18.88 12.51
CA GLN A 18 -4.76 17.87 13.56
C GLN A 18 -5.65 16.66 13.29
N GLN A 19 -6.93 16.90 12.97
CA GLN A 19 -7.89 15.85 12.63
C GLN A 19 -7.47 15.07 11.37
N ALA A 20 -6.96 15.77 10.34
CA ALA A 20 -6.44 15.12 9.14
C ALA A 20 -5.20 14.26 9.44
N MET A 21 -4.31 14.72 10.32
CA MET A 21 -3.15 13.94 10.80
C MET A 21 -3.56 12.68 11.57
N GLU A 22 -4.55 12.79 12.46
CA GLU A 22 -5.08 11.64 13.20
C GLU A 22 -5.72 10.61 12.26
N THR A 23 -6.49 11.09 11.28
CA THR A 23 -7.10 10.25 10.24
C THR A 23 -6.02 9.53 9.42
N LEU A 24 -4.98 10.25 9.00
CA LEU A 24 -3.83 9.69 8.29
C LEU A 24 -3.13 8.61 9.12
N ASN A 25 -2.83 8.89 10.39
CA ASN A 25 -2.13 7.95 11.26
C ASN A 25 -2.94 6.69 11.55
N THR A 26 -4.26 6.84 11.71
CA THR A 26 -5.20 5.72 11.87
C THR A 26 -5.21 4.85 10.62
N ALA A 27 -5.35 5.47 9.43
CA ALA A 27 -5.35 4.75 8.16
C ALA A 27 -4.01 4.07 7.87
N ARG A 28 -2.89 4.75 8.14
CA ARG A 28 -1.53 4.21 8.02
C ARG A 28 -1.35 2.99 8.91
N SER A 29 -1.76 3.08 10.17
CA SER A 29 -1.64 1.97 11.13
C SER A 29 -2.48 0.76 10.71
N ALA A 30 -3.71 0.99 10.25
CA ALA A 30 -4.58 -0.08 9.75
C ALA A 30 -3.99 -0.78 8.52
N TRP A 31 -3.47 -0.01 7.54
CA TRP A 31 -2.81 -0.57 6.36
C TRP A 31 -1.56 -1.38 6.72
N LEU A 32 -0.68 -0.85 7.58
CA LEU A 32 0.53 -1.57 7.99
C LEU A 32 0.22 -2.86 8.76
N GLU A 33 -0.83 -2.85 9.57
CA GLU A 33 -1.32 -4.04 10.28
C GLU A 33 -1.86 -5.09 9.30
N ALA A 34 -2.67 -4.71 8.33
CA ALA A 34 -3.16 -5.62 7.29
C ALA A 34 -2.01 -6.24 6.49
N ARG A 35 -1.02 -5.43 6.11
CA ARG A 35 0.19 -5.90 5.42
C ARG A 35 0.99 -6.89 6.28
N ARG A 36 1.09 -6.66 7.59
CA ARG A 36 1.72 -7.59 8.53
C ARG A 36 0.97 -8.93 8.58
N ARG A 37 -0.36 -8.90 8.65
CA ARG A 37 -1.19 -10.12 8.64
C ARG A 37 -1.07 -10.89 7.33
N GLN A 38 -1.11 -10.20 6.19
CA GLN A 38 -0.91 -10.80 4.89
C GLN A 38 0.45 -11.50 4.79
N LYS A 39 1.52 -10.84 5.25
CA LYS A 39 2.85 -11.43 5.29
C LYS A 39 2.92 -12.65 6.22
N ALA A 40 2.38 -12.54 7.44
CA ALA A 40 2.36 -13.65 8.40
C ALA A 40 1.60 -14.87 7.85
N ALA A 41 0.47 -14.66 7.17
CA ALA A 41 -0.28 -15.72 6.52
C ALA A 41 0.53 -16.41 5.41
N ALA A 42 1.22 -15.63 4.56
CA ALA A 42 2.06 -16.17 3.50
C ALA A 42 3.26 -16.97 4.07
N ASP A 43 3.91 -16.45 5.10
CA ASP A 43 5.04 -17.11 5.77
C ASP A 43 4.58 -18.43 6.46
N ASN A 44 3.36 -18.45 7.04
CA ASN A 44 2.76 -19.66 7.61
C ASN A 44 2.49 -20.73 6.53
N ILE A 45 1.86 -20.34 5.41
CA ILE A 45 1.61 -21.25 4.27
C ILE A 45 2.92 -21.83 3.75
N ALA A 46 3.96 -21.00 3.60
CA ALA A 46 5.29 -21.46 3.16
C ALA A 46 5.87 -22.50 4.13
N THR A 47 5.73 -22.27 5.44
CA THR A 47 6.19 -23.21 6.49
C THR A 47 5.45 -24.55 6.41
N ILE A 48 4.13 -24.52 6.21
CA ILE A 48 3.32 -25.75 6.07
C ILE A 48 3.76 -26.52 4.82
N ARG A 49 3.94 -25.84 3.68
CA ARG A 49 4.44 -26.46 2.44
C ARG A 49 5.81 -27.10 2.61
N GLN A 50 6.72 -26.44 3.34
CA GLN A 50 8.03 -27.00 3.65
C GLN A 50 7.90 -28.30 4.46
N ARG A 51 7.12 -28.30 5.55
CA ARG A 51 6.91 -29.50 6.38
C ARG A 51 6.26 -30.64 5.61
N ARG A 52 5.30 -30.33 4.74
CA ARG A 52 4.69 -31.30 3.83
C ARG A 52 5.74 -31.93 2.90
N ALA A 53 6.62 -31.13 2.30
CA ALA A 53 7.66 -31.63 1.42
C ALA A 53 8.67 -32.54 2.15
N GLU A 54 9.01 -32.22 3.40
CA GLU A 54 9.86 -33.05 4.26
C GLU A 54 9.19 -34.41 4.57
N MET A 55 7.89 -34.40 4.88
CA MET A 55 7.09 -35.62 5.09
C MET A 55 6.99 -36.47 3.81
N GLU A 56 6.78 -35.82 2.67
CA GLU A 56 6.71 -36.49 1.37
C GLU A 56 8.04 -37.16 1.00
N ALA A 57 9.16 -36.47 1.21
CA ALA A 57 10.49 -37.03 1.00
C ALA A 57 10.74 -38.26 1.88
N THR A 58 10.36 -38.18 3.16
CA THR A 58 10.48 -39.30 4.10
C THR A 58 9.62 -40.50 3.70
N THR A 59 8.35 -40.25 3.37
CA THR A 59 7.39 -41.29 2.94
C THR A 59 7.84 -41.96 1.64
N ASN A 60 8.39 -41.19 0.69
CA ASN A 60 8.93 -41.73 -0.55
C ASN A 60 10.17 -42.60 -0.31
N ALA A 61 11.08 -42.17 0.57
CA ALA A 61 12.25 -42.97 0.94
C ALA A 61 11.85 -44.33 1.56
N LEU A 62 10.91 -44.33 2.51
CA LEU A 62 10.38 -45.57 3.11
C LEU A 62 9.72 -46.49 2.06
N ASN A 63 9.02 -45.90 1.09
CA ASN A 63 8.37 -46.64 0.01
C ASN A 63 9.38 -47.24 -0.98
N ASP A 64 10.50 -46.57 -1.23
CA ASP A 64 11.58 -47.09 -2.07
C ASP A 64 12.39 -48.17 -1.36
N GLU A 65 12.61 -48.05 -0.05
CA GLU A 65 13.16 -49.12 0.80
C GLU A 65 12.25 -50.35 0.78
N TRP A 66 10.95 -50.16 1.00
CA TRP A 66 9.95 -51.25 0.95
C TRP A 66 9.97 -51.97 -0.41
N ARG A 67 10.03 -51.21 -1.52
CA ARG A 67 10.10 -51.78 -2.88
C ARG A 67 11.39 -52.57 -3.11
N THR A 68 12.49 -52.13 -2.52
CA THR A 68 13.79 -52.80 -2.63
C THR A 68 13.75 -54.13 -1.88
N LEU A 69 13.32 -54.12 -0.63
CA LEU A 69 13.13 -55.35 0.17
C LEU A 69 12.16 -56.33 -0.49
N PHE A 70 11.05 -55.85 -1.07
CA PHE A 70 10.08 -56.71 -1.77
C PHE A 70 10.69 -57.41 -3.00
N ARG A 71 11.56 -56.72 -3.74
CA ARG A 71 12.28 -57.31 -4.89
C ARG A 71 13.32 -58.32 -4.44
N GLU A 72 14.12 -57.98 -3.44
CA GLU A 72 15.17 -58.84 -2.89
C GLU A 72 14.60 -60.12 -2.26
N SER A 73 13.43 -60.02 -1.61
CA SER A 73 12.73 -61.17 -1.02
C SER A 73 11.92 -61.98 -2.04
N GLN A 74 11.99 -61.65 -3.33
CA GLN A 74 11.22 -62.27 -4.42
C GLN A 74 9.70 -62.32 -4.13
N GLY A 75 9.18 -61.28 -3.46
CA GLY A 75 7.76 -61.16 -3.13
C GLY A 75 7.33 -61.77 -1.79
N VAL A 76 8.25 -62.37 -1.01
CA VAL A 76 7.95 -62.85 0.34
C VAL A 76 7.89 -61.67 1.31
N ILE A 77 6.73 -61.43 1.94
CA ILE A 77 6.52 -60.29 2.84
C ILE A 77 7.06 -60.58 4.24
N SER A 78 8.11 -59.86 4.64
CA SER A 78 8.68 -59.93 5.98
C SER A 78 7.92 -59.09 7.02
N LYS A 79 8.23 -59.27 8.31
CA LYS A 79 7.68 -58.46 9.40
C LYS A 79 8.08 -56.98 9.27
N GLU A 80 9.32 -56.73 8.85
CA GLU A 80 9.85 -55.39 8.62
C GLU A 80 9.12 -54.67 7.47
N MET A 81 8.85 -55.38 6.37
CA MET A 81 8.08 -54.84 5.25
C MET A 81 6.64 -54.49 5.65
N LYS A 82 6.01 -55.25 6.56
CA LYS A 82 4.69 -54.89 7.10
C LYS A 82 4.77 -53.58 7.91
N LYS A 83 5.82 -53.40 8.72
CA LYS A 83 6.04 -52.18 9.50
C LYS A 83 6.25 -50.97 8.59
N LEU A 84 7.12 -51.09 7.59
CA LEU A 84 7.31 -50.05 6.58
C LEU A 84 5.99 -49.72 5.87
N ARG A 85 5.17 -50.72 5.53
CA ARG A 85 3.88 -50.48 4.88
C ARG A 85 2.91 -49.70 5.76
N THR A 86 2.87 -49.98 7.06
CA THR A 86 2.05 -49.20 8.00
C THR A 86 2.55 -47.77 8.15
N GLU A 87 3.86 -47.55 8.21
CA GLU A 87 4.44 -46.20 8.29
C GLU A 87 4.20 -45.40 7.01
N ILE A 88 4.30 -46.03 5.83
CA ILE A 88 3.96 -45.40 4.54
C ILE A 88 2.48 -45.03 4.47
N ALA A 89 1.59 -45.91 4.95
CA ALA A 89 0.15 -45.64 4.95
C ALA A 89 -0.18 -44.43 5.82
N LEU A 90 0.39 -44.38 7.03
CA LEU A 90 0.25 -43.23 7.92
C LEU A 90 0.85 -41.95 7.32
N GLY A 91 2.01 -42.05 6.67
CA GLY A 91 2.64 -40.91 6.00
C GLY A 91 1.78 -40.33 4.88
N ARG A 92 1.07 -41.18 4.13
CA ARG A 92 0.12 -40.73 3.09
C ARG A 92 -1.11 -40.04 3.67
N GLU A 93 -1.71 -40.62 4.71
CA GLU A 93 -2.84 -40.00 5.42
C GLU A 93 -2.43 -38.63 6.00
N THR A 94 -1.24 -38.54 6.59
CA THR A 94 -0.71 -37.26 7.09
C THR A 94 -0.47 -36.23 5.97
N LEU A 95 -0.10 -36.67 4.76
CA LEU A 95 0.03 -35.78 3.60
C LEU A 95 -1.32 -35.25 3.12
N GLU A 96 -2.38 -36.06 3.21
CA GLU A 96 -3.76 -35.63 2.96
C GLU A 96 -4.18 -34.57 3.99
N ASP A 97 -3.87 -34.77 5.28
CA ASP A 97 -4.11 -33.75 6.33
C ASP A 97 -3.38 -32.43 6.04
N PHE A 98 -2.13 -32.49 5.53
CA PHE A 98 -1.40 -31.30 5.12
C PHE A 98 -2.07 -30.57 3.95
N ASP A 99 -2.59 -31.31 2.97
CA ASP A 99 -3.31 -30.75 1.83
C ASP A 99 -4.62 -30.08 2.26
N GLU A 100 -5.36 -30.68 3.18
CA GLU A 100 -6.55 -30.09 3.78
C GLU A 100 -6.23 -28.83 4.59
N LEU A 101 -5.18 -28.87 5.41
CA LEU A 101 -4.72 -27.71 6.18
C LEU A 101 -4.29 -26.55 5.27
N LEU A 102 -3.58 -26.84 4.17
CA LEU A 102 -3.21 -25.82 3.18
C LEU A 102 -4.44 -25.21 2.52
N ALA A 103 -5.39 -26.03 2.09
CA ALA A 103 -6.63 -25.56 1.47
C ALA A 103 -7.44 -24.66 2.43
N ALA A 104 -7.52 -25.03 3.71
CA ALA A 104 -8.17 -24.23 4.74
C ALA A 104 -7.45 -22.88 4.93
N GLN A 105 -6.13 -22.88 5.07
CA GLN A 105 -5.34 -21.67 5.25
C GLN A 105 -5.41 -20.74 4.03
N GLU A 106 -5.40 -21.28 2.81
CA GLU A 106 -5.54 -20.49 1.59
C GLU A 106 -6.93 -19.87 1.46
N SER A 107 -7.99 -20.60 1.82
CA SER A 107 -9.37 -20.09 1.82
C SER A 107 -9.57 -19.00 2.87
N GLU A 108 -9.11 -19.21 4.10
CA GLU A 108 -9.24 -18.24 5.20
C GLU A 108 -8.50 -16.93 4.92
N ASN A 109 -7.37 -16.99 4.22
CA ASN A 109 -6.53 -15.83 3.92
C ASN A 109 -6.77 -15.23 2.53
N ALA A 110 -7.72 -15.76 1.76
CA ALA A 110 -7.95 -15.38 0.36
C ALA A 110 -8.25 -13.88 0.17
N LEU A 111 -8.84 -13.23 1.17
CA LEU A 111 -9.23 -11.82 1.14
C LEU A 111 -8.17 -10.86 1.70
N LEU A 112 -7.13 -11.35 2.39
CA LEU A 112 -6.10 -10.48 2.97
C LEU A 112 -5.40 -9.56 1.95
N PRO A 113 -5.10 -9.99 0.71
CA PRO A 113 -4.54 -9.10 -0.30
C PRO A 113 -5.49 -7.96 -0.67
N GLN A 114 -6.79 -8.23 -0.75
CA GLN A 114 -7.81 -7.23 -1.04
C GLN A 114 -7.93 -6.24 0.12
N GLU A 115 -8.05 -6.74 1.36
CA GLU A 115 -8.14 -5.89 2.55
C GLU A 115 -6.94 -4.94 2.66
N THR A 116 -5.75 -5.45 2.38
CA THR A 116 -4.52 -4.66 2.37
C THR A 116 -4.57 -3.55 1.31
N ALA A 117 -5.03 -3.87 0.10
CA ALA A 117 -5.17 -2.90 -0.99
C ALA A 117 -6.23 -1.82 -0.70
N GLU A 118 -7.38 -2.20 -0.14
CA GLU A 118 -8.42 -1.26 0.29
C GLU A 118 -7.93 -0.30 1.36
N LEU A 119 -7.20 -0.81 2.36
CA LEU A 119 -6.62 0.00 3.43
C LEU A 119 -5.49 0.90 2.90
N ALA A 120 -4.70 0.44 1.93
CA ALA A 120 -3.72 1.28 1.24
C ALA A 120 -4.40 2.46 0.53
N GLY A 121 -5.53 2.23 -0.15
CA GLY A 121 -6.33 3.28 -0.77
C GLY A 121 -6.87 4.30 0.24
N LYS A 122 -7.37 3.85 1.40
CA LYS A 122 -7.80 4.75 2.49
C LYS A 122 -6.65 5.59 3.03
N TYR A 123 -5.46 5.01 3.18
CA TYR A 123 -4.26 5.73 3.59
C TYR A 123 -3.85 6.80 2.57
N ILE A 124 -3.82 6.46 1.27
CA ILE A 124 -3.50 7.41 0.19
C ILE A 124 -4.50 8.57 0.19
N HIS A 125 -5.80 8.27 0.27
CA HIS A 125 -6.83 9.31 0.29
C HIS A 125 -6.71 10.23 1.52
N ALA A 126 -6.42 9.67 2.71
CA ALA A 126 -6.19 10.46 3.90
C ALA A 126 -4.93 11.34 3.77
N HIS A 127 -3.89 10.84 3.09
CA HIS A 127 -2.66 11.61 2.81
C HIS A 127 -2.94 12.77 1.87
N GLU A 128 -3.62 12.52 0.75
CA GLU A 128 -4.02 13.56 -0.21
C GLU A 128 -4.90 14.64 0.45
N ALA A 129 -5.84 14.24 1.31
CA ALA A 129 -6.66 15.17 2.07
C ALA A 129 -5.83 16.07 2.99
N LEU A 130 -4.88 15.48 3.74
CA LEU A 130 -3.96 16.24 4.59
C LEU A 130 -3.11 17.22 3.79
N VAL A 131 -2.49 16.76 2.69
CA VAL A 131 -1.66 17.61 1.81
C VAL A 131 -2.50 18.76 1.25
N GLY A 132 -3.72 18.48 0.78
CA GLY A 132 -4.62 19.49 0.25
C GLY A 132 -5.02 20.55 1.29
N ILE A 133 -5.30 20.14 2.52
CA ILE A 133 -5.59 21.05 3.64
C ILE A 133 -4.37 21.91 3.95
N ARG A 134 -3.20 21.27 4.13
CA ARG A 134 -1.98 21.96 4.54
C ARG A 134 -1.47 22.92 3.46
N ALA A 135 -1.55 22.55 2.18
CA ALA A 135 -1.17 23.40 1.07
C ALA A 135 -1.99 24.70 1.02
N LYS A 136 -3.31 24.61 1.24
CA LYS A 136 -4.18 25.80 1.32
C LYS A 136 -3.82 26.70 2.49
N GLN A 137 -3.56 26.13 3.67
CA GLN A 137 -3.14 26.90 4.85
C GLN A 137 -1.81 27.62 4.62
N ILE A 138 -0.81 26.93 4.08
CA ILE A 138 0.50 27.55 3.76
C ILE A 138 0.31 28.72 2.79
N TRP A 139 -0.55 28.56 1.78
CA TRP A 139 -0.88 29.63 0.85
C TRP A 139 -1.56 30.82 1.53
N GLU A 140 -2.56 30.56 2.38
CA GLU A 140 -3.27 31.59 3.14
C GLU A 140 -2.33 32.35 4.08
N ASP A 141 -1.50 31.65 4.85
CA ASP A 141 -0.50 32.22 5.75
C ASP A 141 0.51 33.09 5.00
N PHE A 142 0.97 32.62 3.83
CA PHE A 142 1.86 33.37 2.95
C PHE A 142 1.20 34.65 2.43
N MET A 143 -0.04 34.56 1.93
CA MET A 143 -0.77 35.71 1.39
C MET A 143 -1.13 36.72 2.48
N GLN A 144 -1.43 36.26 3.70
CA GLN A 144 -1.66 37.13 4.84
C GLN A 144 -0.40 37.91 5.23
N SER A 145 0.75 37.23 5.24
CA SER A 145 2.03 37.82 5.68
C SER A 145 2.71 38.68 4.61
N HIS A 146 2.61 38.27 3.34
CA HIS A 146 3.40 38.83 2.23
C HIS A 146 2.56 39.26 1.02
N GLY A 147 1.27 38.92 0.98
CA GLY A 147 0.43 39.14 -0.20
C GLY A 147 0.33 40.61 -0.59
N LYS A 148 0.23 41.54 0.38
CA LYS A 148 0.22 42.98 0.08
C LYS A 148 1.53 43.43 -0.59
N ALA A 149 2.68 43.03 -0.05
CA ALA A 149 3.99 43.38 -0.60
C ALA A 149 4.20 42.78 -1.99
N LEU A 150 3.77 41.53 -2.19
CA LEU A 150 3.79 40.86 -3.49
C LEU A 150 2.94 41.62 -4.52
N ILE A 151 1.68 41.93 -4.18
CA ILE A 151 0.76 42.66 -5.07
C ILE A 151 1.31 44.06 -5.40
N GLN A 152 1.86 44.78 -4.41
CA GLN A 152 2.46 46.09 -4.64
C GLN A 152 3.66 46.02 -5.60
N THR A 153 4.52 45.02 -5.43
CA THR A 153 5.69 44.81 -6.30
C THR A 153 5.27 44.48 -7.73
N LEU A 154 4.30 43.56 -7.90
CA LEU A 154 3.75 43.23 -9.22
C LEU A 154 3.03 44.42 -9.88
N SER A 155 2.32 45.22 -9.08
CA SER A 155 1.65 46.44 -9.58
C SER A 155 2.65 47.49 -10.06
N LEU A 156 3.78 47.64 -9.34
CA LEU A 156 4.86 48.54 -9.75
C LEU A 156 5.50 48.05 -11.06
N LEU A 157 5.83 46.76 -11.16
CA LEU A 157 6.37 46.14 -12.39
C LEU A 157 5.46 46.36 -13.60
N LYS A 158 4.15 46.14 -13.43
CA LYS A 158 3.17 46.42 -14.49
C LYS A 158 3.22 47.87 -14.96
N SER A 159 3.26 48.81 -14.01
CA SER A 159 3.28 50.25 -14.30
C SER A 159 4.56 50.68 -15.01
N THR A 160 5.73 50.17 -14.60
CA THR A 160 7.01 50.49 -15.25
C THR A 160 7.10 49.91 -16.66
N MET A 161 6.71 48.65 -16.84
CA MET A 161 6.69 47.99 -18.15
C MET A 161 5.75 48.71 -19.13
N GLY A 162 4.61 49.22 -18.66
CA GLY A 162 3.72 49.99 -19.52
C GLY A 162 4.23 51.36 -19.92
N ARG A 163 5.03 52.01 -19.08
CA ARG A 163 5.73 53.24 -19.45
C ARG A 163 6.79 52.98 -20.51
N GLU A 164 7.58 51.91 -20.36
CA GLU A 164 8.61 51.52 -21.32
C GLU A 164 8.03 51.12 -22.68
N ALA A 165 6.99 50.28 -22.71
CA ALA A 165 6.33 49.87 -23.95
C ALA A 165 5.74 51.05 -24.73
N SER A 166 5.15 52.02 -24.01
CA SER A 166 4.61 53.24 -24.61
C SER A 166 5.68 54.20 -25.12
N ALA A 167 6.89 54.18 -24.54
CA ALA A 167 7.95 55.12 -24.88
C ALA A 167 8.82 54.68 -26.07
N VAL A 168 8.96 53.37 -26.32
CA VAL A 168 9.96 52.85 -27.26
C VAL A 168 9.37 52.39 -28.60
N VAL A 169 8.25 51.66 -28.62
CA VAL A 169 7.76 50.96 -29.84
C VAL A 169 6.27 51.17 -30.11
N GLY A 170 5.52 51.74 -29.15
CA GLY A 170 4.06 51.73 -29.17
C GLY A 170 3.50 50.41 -28.62
N VAL A 171 2.33 50.49 -27.98
CA VAL A 171 1.71 49.35 -27.30
C VAL A 171 0.84 48.55 -28.27
N VAL A 172 1.18 47.29 -28.45
CA VAL A 172 0.43 46.28 -29.20
C VAL A 172 -0.16 45.29 -28.21
N HIS A 173 -1.49 45.22 -28.20
CA HIS A 173 -2.22 44.30 -27.32
C HIS A 173 -1.83 42.84 -27.59
N SER A 174 -1.69 42.06 -26.52
CA SER A 174 -1.29 40.65 -26.52
C SER A 174 0.15 40.35 -26.97
N VAL A 175 0.98 41.37 -27.22
CA VAL A 175 2.38 41.19 -27.67
C VAL A 175 3.36 41.88 -26.73
N ASN A 176 3.19 43.18 -26.49
CA ASN A 176 4.10 43.96 -25.63
C ASN A 176 3.33 44.88 -24.67
N ASP A 177 2.03 44.67 -24.51
CA ASP A 177 1.25 45.40 -23.53
C ASP A 177 1.63 44.98 -22.09
N PRO A 178 1.36 45.84 -21.10
CA PRO A 178 1.86 45.66 -19.74
C PRO A 178 1.29 44.41 -19.06
N ASP A 179 0.09 43.98 -19.43
CA ASP A 179 -0.53 42.79 -18.86
C ASP A 179 0.10 41.51 -19.41
N THR A 180 0.42 41.49 -20.70
CA THR A 180 1.14 40.37 -21.33
C THR A 180 2.55 40.24 -20.75
N LEU A 181 3.30 41.34 -20.66
CA LEU A 181 4.66 41.31 -20.08
C LEU A 181 4.67 40.89 -18.60
N LEU A 182 3.68 41.35 -17.81
CA LEU A 182 3.54 40.93 -16.42
C LEU A 182 3.22 39.42 -16.32
N LYS A 183 2.34 38.90 -17.17
CA LYS A 183 2.02 37.46 -17.21
C LYS A 183 3.24 36.63 -17.57
N ASP A 184 4.02 37.05 -18.56
CA ASP A 184 5.26 36.36 -18.95
C ASP A 184 6.30 36.40 -17.83
N PHE A 185 6.42 37.53 -17.13
CA PHE A 185 7.28 37.65 -15.97
C PHE A 185 6.88 36.67 -14.85
N ILE A 186 5.59 36.66 -14.47
CA ILE A 186 5.04 35.74 -13.46
C ILE A 186 5.24 34.29 -13.91
N HIS A 187 4.96 33.98 -15.18
CA HIS A 187 5.15 32.64 -15.72
C HIS A 187 6.61 32.19 -15.59
N LYS A 188 7.56 33.02 -16.02
CA LYS A 188 8.99 32.71 -16.00
C LYS A 188 9.53 32.51 -14.59
N HIS A 189 9.14 33.38 -13.65
CA HIS A 189 9.77 33.45 -12.33
C HIS A 189 9.00 32.74 -11.22
N ILE A 190 7.70 32.49 -11.39
CA ILE A 190 6.86 31.89 -10.34
C ILE A 190 6.26 30.57 -10.84
N THR A 191 5.46 30.61 -11.93
CA THR A 191 4.69 29.45 -12.36
C THR A 191 5.57 28.33 -12.91
N LYS A 192 6.57 28.64 -13.74
CA LYS A 192 7.45 27.64 -14.34
C LYS A 192 8.28 26.87 -13.30
N PRO A 193 8.93 27.52 -12.31
CA PRO A 193 9.57 26.79 -11.20
C PRO A 193 8.58 25.94 -10.39
N ALA A 194 7.39 26.47 -10.09
CA ALA A 194 6.36 25.74 -9.35
C ALA A 194 5.88 24.47 -10.08
N LEU A 195 5.63 24.56 -11.40
CA LEU A 195 5.23 23.42 -12.24
C LEU A 195 6.34 22.36 -12.37
N ALA A 196 7.60 22.80 -12.31
CA ALA A 196 8.74 21.90 -12.29
C ALA A 196 9.01 21.29 -10.90
N ASN A 197 8.19 21.63 -9.88
CA ASN A 197 8.34 21.19 -8.50
C ASN A 197 9.76 21.43 -7.95
N THR A 198 10.40 22.54 -8.34
CA THR A 198 11.83 22.79 -8.03
C THR A 198 12.10 22.98 -6.54
N ALA A 199 11.07 23.33 -5.76
CA ALA A 199 11.16 23.50 -4.31
C ALA A 199 9.85 23.01 -3.66
N MET A 200 9.96 22.00 -2.81
CA MET A 200 8.84 21.49 -1.99
C MET A 200 9.03 21.89 -0.53
N PRO A 201 7.93 22.06 0.23
CA PRO A 201 7.98 22.44 1.64
C PRO A 201 8.38 21.28 2.56
N GLU A 202 9.48 20.59 2.27
CA GLU A 202 9.96 19.41 3.05
C GLU A 202 10.29 19.74 4.50
N GLN A 203 10.60 21.00 4.79
CA GLN A 203 10.86 21.49 6.14
C GLN A 203 9.59 21.81 6.93
N ASP A 204 8.41 21.79 6.30
CA ASP A 204 7.15 22.00 7.00
C ASP A 204 6.96 20.89 8.05
N PRO A 205 6.62 21.26 9.30
CA PRO A 205 6.43 20.28 10.38
C PRO A 205 5.43 19.16 10.07
N VAL A 206 4.36 19.44 9.31
CA VAL A 206 3.38 18.40 8.92
C VAL A 206 4.00 17.46 7.91
N PHE A 207 4.72 17.99 6.92
CA PHE A 207 5.36 17.16 5.89
C PHE A 207 6.59 16.39 6.38
N LYS A 208 7.27 16.84 7.45
CA LYS A 208 8.27 16.03 8.15
C LYS A 208 7.69 14.74 8.73
N LEU A 209 6.43 14.77 9.17
CA LEU A 209 5.75 13.61 9.77
C LEU A 209 5.00 12.76 8.74
N ALA A 210 4.33 13.42 7.79
CA ALA A 210 3.45 12.76 6.82
C ALA A 210 4.16 12.38 5.53
N GLY A 211 5.23 13.09 5.15
CA GLY A 211 5.81 13.10 3.81
C GLY A 211 5.01 14.00 2.85
N VAL A 212 5.69 14.54 1.83
CA VAL A 212 5.05 15.33 0.75
C VAL A 212 4.26 14.43 -0.22
N ALA A 213 4.63 13.16 -0.31
CA ALA A 213 3.96 12.13 -1.08
C ALA A 213 3.60 10.93 -0.17
N PRO A 214 2.56 10.16 -0.51
CA PRO A 214 2.25 8.94 0.22
C PRO A 214 3.37 7.90 0.05
N ASP A 215 3.44 6.94 0.97
CA ASP A 215 4.38 5.82 0.86
C ASP A 215 4.17 5.06 -0.46
N TYR A 216 5.24 4.92 -1.25
CA TYR A 216 5.20 4.26 -2.56
C TYR A 216 4.70 2.81 -2.47
N SER A 217 4.96 2.12 -1.36
CA SER A 217 4.48 0.76 -1.16
C SER A 217 2.95 0.67 -1.01
N ALA A 218 2.30 1.73 -0.52
CA ALA A 218 0.83 1.81 -0.53
C ALA A 218 0.29 1.90 -1.97
N CYS A 219 0.97 2.64 -2.85
CA CYS A 219 0.61 2.69 -4.27
C CYS A 219 0.75 1.33 -4.94
N ILE A 220 1.83 0.60 -4.63
CA ILE A 220 2.02 -0.78 -5.12
C ILE A 220 0.89 -1.68 -4.62
N ASP A 221 0.53 -1.62 -3.34
CA ASP A 221 -0.52 -2.48 -2.79
C ASP A 221 -1.90 -2.12 -3.37
N LEU A 222 -2.21 -0.83 -3.54
CA LEU A 222 -3.42 -0.38 -4.21
C LEU A 222 -3.47 -0.85 -5.67
N SER A 223 -2.35 -0.86 -6.40
CA SER A 223 -2.30 -1.31 -7.80
C SER A 223 -2.65 -2.79 -7.97
N LYS A 224 -2.56 -3.59 -6.90
CA LYS A 224 -2.93 -5.01 -6.89
C LYS A 224 -4.43 -5.23 -6.66
N THR A 225 -5.23 -4.17 -6.51
CA THR A 225 -6.67 -4.28 -6.30
C THR A 225 -7.33 -4.97 -7.49
N PRO A 226 -8.06 -6.09 -7.28
CA PRO A 226 -8.81 -6.74 -8.35
C PRO A 226 -9.89 -5.81 -8.91
N SER A 227 -10.28 -6.01 -10.17
CA SER A 227 -11.39 -5.25 -10.75
C SER A 227 -12.69 -5.47 -9.97
N PRO A 228 -13.66 -4.53 -10.00
CA PRO A 228 -14.94 -4.70 -9.31
C PRO A 228 -15.67 -6.01 -9.67
N ALA A 229 -15.56 -6.45 -10.93
CA ALA A 229 -16.11 -7.72 -11.38
C ALA A 229 -15.35 -8.93 -10.79
N ALA A 230 -14.02 -8.85 -10.66
CA ALA A 230 -13.22 -9.88 -10.00
C ALA A 230 -13.55 -9.95 -8.50
N LEU A 231 -13.68 -8.80 -7.83
CA LEU A 231 -14.09 -8.71 -6.43
C LEU A 231 -15.45 -9.35 -6.19
N HIS A 232 -16.44 -9.04 -7.04
CA HIS A 232 -17.77 -9.63 -6.94
C HIS A 232 -17.74 -11.16 -7.07
N LYS A 233 -16.96 -11.69 -8.03
CA LYS A 233 -16.78 -13.14 -8.21
C LYS A 233 -16.09 -13.80 -7.01
N MET A 234 -15.05 -13.17 -6.47
CA MET A 234 -14.33 -13.67 -5.28
C MET A 234 -15.26 -13.72 -4.06
N LYS A 235 -16.05 -12.66 -3.83
CA LYS A 235 -17.02 -12.61 -2.74
C LYS A 235 -18.07 -13.71 -2.84
N ILE A 236 -18.68 -13.88 -4.02
CA ILE A 236 -19.66 -14.96 -4.25
C ILE A 236 -19.03 -16.34 -4.01
N ARG A 237 -17.80 -16.56 -4.49
CA ARG A 237 -17.11 -17.84 -4.31
C ARG A 237 -16.89 -18.14 -2.83
N HIS A 238 -16.35 -17.18 -2.10
CA HIS A 238 -16.08 -17.32 -0.67
C HIS A 238 -17.37 -17.50 0.16
N GLU A 239 -18.46 -16.80 -0.20
CA GLU A 239 -19.78 -17.01 0.43
C GLU A 239 -20.33 -18.41 0.17
N ARG A 240 -20.17 -18.94 -1.05
CA ARG A 240 -20.57 -20.31 -1.41
C ARG A 240 -19.75 -21.34 -0.65
N GLU A 241 -18.43 -21.17 -0.57
CA GLU A 241 -17.53 -22.06 0.18
C GLU A 241 -17.90 -22.09 1.68
N LYS A 242 -18.18 -20.92 2.27
CA LYS A 242 -18.68 -20.84 3.66
C LYS A 242 -20.04 -21.50 3.85
N GLN A 243 -20.94 -21.41 2.86
CA GLN A 243 -22.24 -22.06 2.95
C GLN A 243 -22.12 -23.58 2.81
N GLN A 244 -21.27 -24.07 1.92
CA GLN A 244 -21.00 -25.50 1.76
C GLN A 244 -20.31 -26.09 2.99
N LYS A 245 -19.38 -25.37 3.62
CA LYS A 245 -18.78 -25.78 4.89
C LYS A 245 -19.84 -25.91 5.98
N ARG A 246 -20.68 -24.87 6.17
CA ARG A 246 -21.80 -24.91 7.13
C ARG A 246 -22.79 -26.05 6.89
N ASN A 247 -23.12 -26.35 5.63
CA ASN A 247 -24.04 -27.44 5.32
C ASN A 247 -23.42 -28.81 5.63
N ARG A 248 -22.13 -29.03 5.33
CA ARG A 248 -21.41 -30.28 5.67
C ARG A 248 -21.32 -30.49 7.19
N ASP A 249 -21.09 -29.41 7.94
CA ASP A 249 -21.01 -29.47 9.40
C ASP A 249 -22.37 -29.84 10.03
N MET A 250 -23.49 -29.47 9.40
CA MET A 250 -24.84 -29.84 9.86
C MET A 250 -25.26 -31.26 9.45
N GLU A 251 -24.71 -31.82 8.38
CA GLU A 251 -24.97 -33.20 7.93
C GLU A 251 -24.15 -34.25 8.69
N SER A 252 -23.11 -33.82 9.44
CA SER A 252 -22.25 -34.70 10.26
C SER A 252 -22.68 -34.79 11.73
N ILE A 253 -23.86 -34.29 12.08
CA ILE A 253 -24.48 -34.35 13.42
C ILE A 253 -25.70 -35.29 13.36
#